data_AF-A0A1V6SRM6-F1
#
_entry.id   AF-A0A1V6SRM6-F1
#
_cell.length_a   1.000
_cell.length_b   1.000
_cell.length_c   1.000
_cell.angle_alpha   90.00
_cell.angle_beta   90.00
_cell.angle_gamma   90.00
#
_symmetry.space_group_name_H-M   'P 1'
#
loop_
_entity.id
_entity.type
_entity.pdbx_description
1 polymer ?
#
loop_
_entity_poly.entity_id
_entity_poly.type
_entity_poly.pdbx_seq_one_letter_code
_entity_poly.pdbx_strand_id
1 'polypeptide(L)'
;MDEVHLSTSSAAVHRIRKTANGIEQLAENAQLFLEALDDLYRSEKVSMLRRDLKNAIEELKRNKDLLEGKLRTQLKDIQRKRAELDLCEKNAIESMGLDDQQCQNDVGEELNGVVQNLMSNETQNTKGKGKLSSIDQELSESEDEFHEADLTIYSSELD
;
A
#
# COMPACT_ATOMS: atom_id res chain seq x y z
N MET A 1 -58.50 -16.46 -1.12
CA MET A 1 -58.56 -15.33 -2.05
C MET A 1 -59.20 -14.19 -1.28
N ASP A 2 -58.53 -13.13 -0.85
CA ASP A 2 -57.25 -12.52 -1.23
C ASP A 2 -56.73 -11.77 0.02
N GLU A 3 -55.52 -12.08 0.45
CA GLU A 3 -54.28 -11.30 0.24
C GLU A 3 -54.07 -10.13 1.20
N VAL A 4 -52.94 -10.27 1.88
CA VAL A 4 -52.30 -9.39 2.85
C VAL A 4 -52.00 -8.03 2.24
N HIS A 5 -52.31 -6.96 2.97
CA HIS A 5 -51.41 -5.80 2.97
C HIS A 5 -51.23 -5.29 4.40
N LEU A 6 -50.27 -5.92 5.10
CA LEU A 6 -49.52 -5.28 6.17
C LEU A 6 -48.90 -4.00 5.58
N SER A 7 -49.52 -2.85 5.80
CA SER A 7 -48.84 -1.56 5.68
C SER A 7 -47.97 -1.35 6.92
N THR A 8 -46.87 -2.08 7.01
CA THR A 8 -45.74 -1.67 7.84
C THR A 8 -45.08 -0.48 7.14
N SER A 9 -45.59 0.72 7.40
CA SER A 9 -44.88 1.97 7.13
C SER A 9 -43.67 2.07 8.07
N SER A 10 -42.64 1.26 7.83
CA SER A 10 -41.29 1.56 8.31
C SER A 10 -40.77 2.71 7.46
N ALA A 11 -41.21 3.94 7.76
CA ALA A 11 -40.48 5.12 7.35
C ALA A 11 -39.06 4.94 7.89
N ALA A 12 -38.10 4.71 7.00
CA ALA A 12 -36.70 4.65 7.33
C ALA A 12 -36.38 5.85 8.22
N VAL A 13 -35.97 5.59 9.47
CA VAL A 13 -35.68 6.66 10.43
C VAL A 13 -34.44 7.39 9.92
N HIS A 14 -34.65 8.44 9.15
CA HIS A 14 -33.60 9.36 8.71
C HIS A 14 -33.08 10.07 9.96
N ARG A 15 -32.09 9.46 10.63
CA ARG A 15 -31.45 10.06 11.80
C ARG A 15 -30.57 11.21 11.32
N ILE A 16 -31.10 12.43 11.43
CA ILE A 16 -30.35 13.65 11.16
C ILE A 16 -29.16 13.68 12.13
N ARG A 17 -27.94 13.75 11.58
CA ARG A 17 -26.73 13.90 12.39
C ARG A 17 -26.80 15.22 13.16
N LYS A 18 -26.55 15.16 14.46
CA LYS A 18 -26.42 16.34 15.33
C LYS A 18 -24.98 16.43 15.82
N THR A 19 -24.45 17.65 15.88
CA THR A 19 -23.13 17.92 16.44
C THR A 19 -23.20 17.87 17.96
N ALA A 20 -22.08 17.54 18.62
CA ALA A 20 -21.99 17.54 20.08
C ALA A 20 -22.43 18.90 20.67
N ASN A 21 -21.89 20.00 20.13
CA ASN A 21 -22.30 21.35 20.50
C ASN A 21 -23.79 21.61 20.30
N GLY A 22 -24.38 21.10 19.21
CA GLY A 22 -25.81 21.27 18.95
C GLY A 22 -26.69 20.53 19.97
N ILE A 23 -26.23 19.39 20.50
CA ILE A 23 -26.94 18.66 21.55
C ILE A 23 -26.75 19.38 22.90
N GLU A 24 -25.57 19.92 23.19
CA GLU A 24 -25.33 20.72 24.41
C GLU A 24 -26.20 21.98 24.44
N GLN A 25 -26.25 22.72 23.33
CA GLN A 25 -27.11 23.90 23.18
C GLN A 25 -28.59 23.55 23.32
N LEU A 26 -29.02 22.40 22.80
CA LEU A 26 -30.39 21.94 22.95
C LEU A 26 -30.73 21.67 24.43
N ALA A 27 -29.83 21.02 25.17
CA ALA A 27 -30.01 20.76 26.60
C ALA A 27 -30.01 22.06 27.43
N GLU A 28 -29.15 23.02 27.07
CA GLU A 28 -29.13 24.35 27.69
C GLU A 28 -30.44 25.12 27.44
N ASN A 29 -30.91 25.17 26.20
CA ASN A 29 -32.17 25.83 25.86
C ASN A 29 -33.37 25.16 26.56
N ALA A 30 -33.38 23.83 26.67
CA ALA A 30 -34.41 23.11 27.40
C ALA A 30 -34.41 23.46 28.90
N GLN A 31 -33.23 23.61 29.51
CA GLN A 31 -33.13 24.04 30.91
C GLN A 31 -33.67 25.48 31.08
N LEU A 32 -33.23 26.42 30.25
CA LEU A 32 -33.69 27.82 30.29
C LEU A 32 -35.21 27.94 30.10
N PHE A 33 -35.77 27.12 29.20
CA PHE A 33 -37.21 27.08 28.97
C PHE A 33 -37.98 26.59 30.21
N LEU A 34 -37.47 25.57 30.91
CA LEU A 34 -38.09 25.08 32.14
C LEU A 34 -37.97 26.07 33.30
N GLU A 35 -36.83 26.77 33.40
CA GLU A 35 -36.64 27.86 34.37
C GLU A 35 -37.62 29.01 34.11
N ALA A 36 -37.86 29.37 32.86
CA ALA A 36 -38.86 30.39 32.50
C ALA A 36 -40.31 29.98 32.83
N LEU A 37 -40.58 28.67 32.93
CA LEU A 37 -41.86 28.13 33.37
C LEU A 37 -41.94 27.88 34.89
N ASP A 38 -40.88 28.20 35.63
CA ASP A 38 -40.73 27.93 37.08
C ASP A 38 -40.84 26.42 37.43
N ASP A 39 -40.58 25.53 36.46
CA ASP A 39 -40.50 24.08 36.68
C ASP A 39 -39.07 23.70 37.13
N LEU A 40 -38.78 23.99 38.40
CA LEU A 40 -37.47 23.77 39.00
C LEU A 40 -37.10 22.27 39.07
N TYR A 41 -38.09 21.38 39.28
CA TYR A 41 -37.84 19.95 39.37
C TYR A 41 -37.34 19.38 38.04
N ARG A 42 -38.01 19.68 36.93
CA ARG A 42 -37.55 19.24 35.61
C ARG A 42 -36.28 19.97 35.18
N SER A 43 -36.14 21.25 35.51
CA SER A 43 -34.91 22.00 35.24
C SER A 43 -33.70 21.33 35.89
N GLU A 44 -33.80 20.89 37.15
CA GLU A 44 -32.72 20.18 37.83
C GLU A 44 -32.36 18.86 37.13
N LYS A 45 -33.36 18.09 36.67
CA LYS A 45 -33.12 16.87 35.88
C LYS A 45 -32.38 17.16 34.56
N VAL A 46 -32.76 18.22 33.86
CA VAL A 46 -32.05 18.64 32.64
C VAL A 46 -30.63 19.14 32.95
N SER A 47 -30.43 19.81 34.07
CA SER A 47 -29.11 20.23 34.55
C SER A 47 -28.18 19.04 34.81
N MET A 48 -28.69 17.97 35.42
CA MET A 48 -27.94 16.71 35.59
C MET A 48 -27.60 16.09 34.23
N LEU A 49 -28.59 15.95 33.35
CA LEU A 49 -28.38 15.41 32.01
C LEU A 49 -27.33 16.20 31.21
N ARG A 50 -27.33 17.53 31.34
CA ARG A 50 -26.35 18.41 30.67
C ARG A 50 -24.92 18.15 31.17
N ARG A 51 -24.74 17.90 32.48
CA ARG A 51 -23.43 17.54 33.05
C ARG A 51 -22.96 16.19 32.52
N ASP A 52 -23.84 15.20 32.49
CA ASP A 52 -23.53 13.87 31.98
C ASP A 52 -23.18 13.91 30.48
N LEU A 53 -23.95 14.67 29.70
CA LEU A 53 -23.70 14.90 28.27
C LEU A 53 -22.32 15.53 28.05
N LYS A 54 -21.98 16.58 28.82
CA LYS A 54 -20.67 17.24 28.72
C LYS A 54 -19.53 16.28 29.03
N ASN A 55 -19.68 15.46 30.09
CA ASN A 55 -18.69 14.45 30.44
C ASN A 55 -18.50 13.42 29.31
N ALA A 56 -19.59 12.91 28.75
CA ALA A 56 -19.55 11.96 27.65
C ALA A 56 -18.91 12.55 26.38
N ILE A 57 -19.22 13.81 26.05
CA ILE A 57 -18.61 14.51 24.90
C ILE A 57 -17.10 14.66 25.10
N GLU A 58 -16.66 15.06 26.28
CA GLU A 58 -15.23 15.21 26.58
C GLU A 58 -14.48 13.87 26.56
N GLU A 59 -15.10 12.80 27.05
CA GLU A 59 -14.54 11.45 26.95
C GLU A 59 -14.40 11.00 25.49
N LEU A 60 -15.43 11.23 24.66
CA LEU A 60 -15.40 10.90 23.24
C LEU A 60 -14.32 11.71 22.50
N LYS A 61 -14.13 12.99 22.83
CA LYS A 61 -13.05 13.82 22.26
C LYS A 61 -11.68 13.23 22.60
N ARG A 62 -11.42 12.92 23.87
CA ARG A 62 -10.14 12.32 24.30
C ARG A 62 -9.88 10.98 23.63
N ASN A 63 -10.90 10.14 23.50
CA ASN A 63 -10.78 8.85 22.83
C ASN A 63 -10.46 9.03 21.34
N LYS A 64 -11.16 9.95 20.67
CA LYS A 64 -10.87 10.32 19.27
C LYS A 64 -9.42 10.77 19.12
N ASP A 65 -8.94 11.69 19.95
CA ASP A 65 -7.58 12.21 19.88
C ASP A 65 -6.53 11.12 20.10
N LEU A 66 -6.79 10.20 21.04
CA LEU A 66 -5.94 9.04 21.30
C LEU A 66 -5.86 8.11 20.08
N LEU A 67 -7.00 7.80 19.46
CA LEU A 67 -7.06 6.93 18.27
C LEU A 67 -6.39 7.58 17.07
N GLU A 68 -6.62 8.87 16.84
CA GLU A 68 -5.92 9.61 15.78
C GLU A 68 -4.41 9.65 16.03
N GLY A 69 -3.97 9.83 17.27
CA GLY A 69 -2.56 9.75 17.65
C GLY A 69 -1.93 8.39 17.32
N LYS A 70 -2.60 7.30 17.71
CA LYS A 70 -2.16 5.93 17.38
C LYS A 70 -2.08 5.70 15.88
N LEU A 71 -3.11 6.13 15.14
CA LEU A 71 -3.17 6.00 13.68
C LEU A 71 -2.00 6.74 13.01
N ARG A 72 -1.73 7.99 13.41
CA ARG A 72 -0.60 8.77 12.87
C ARG A 72 0.74 8.06 13.10
N THR A 73 0.95 7.49 14.28
CA THR A 73 2.17 6.73 14.59
C THR A 73 2.28 5.48 13.70
N GLN A 74 1.20 4.70 13.58
CA GLN A 74 1.19 3.50 12.75
C GLN A 74 1.45 3.81 11.27
N LEU A 75 0.87 4.90 10.74
CA LEU A 75 1.11 5.32 9.37
C LEU A 75 2.57 5.73 9.14
N LYS A 76 3.21 6.42 10.10
CA LYS A 76 4.64 6.75 10.02
C LYS A 76 5.51 5.48 10.02
N ASP A 77 5.17 4.50 10.84
CA ASP A 77 5.89 3.23 10.87
C ASP A 77 5.75 2.44 9.56
N ILE A 78 4.56 2.43 8.98
CA ILE A 78 4.33 1.84 7.65
C ILE A 78 5.16 2.57 6.59
N GLN A 79 5.18 3.90 6.61
CA GLN A 79 5.96 4.68 5.67
C GLN A 79 7.46 4.39 5.78
N ARG A 80 7.99 4.27 7.01
CA ARG A 80 9.38 3.89 7.25
C ARG A 80 9.70 2.52 6.68
N LYS A 81 8.86 1.51 6.96
CA LYS A 81 9.03 0.16 6.44
C LYS A 81 8.98 0.08 4.92
N ARG A 82 8.12 0.88 4.27
CA ARG A 82 8.10 0.98 2.81
C ARG A 82 9.42 1.53 2.28
N ALA A 83 9.94 2.61 2.86
CA ALA A 83 11.23 3.17 2.44
C ALA A 83 12.41 2.19 2.66
N GLU A 84 12.40 1.42 3.76
CA GLU A 84 13.39 0.36 4.00
C GLU A 84 13.30 -0.75 2.94
N LEU A 85 12.08 -1.15 2.56
CA LEU A 85 11.87 -2.14 1.49
C LEU A 85 12.34 -1.61 0.13
N ASP A 86 12.01 -0.36 -0.22
CA ASP A 86 12.43 0.27 -1.48
C ASP A 86 13.96 0.32 -1.58
N LEU A 87 14.65 0.54 -0.45
CA LEU A 87 16.11 0.52 -0.40
C LEU A 87 16.66 -0.91 -0.59
N CYS A 88 16.09 -1.89 0.12
CA CYS A 88 16.47 -3.29 -0.04
C CYS A 88 16.28 -3.78 -1.47
N GLU A 89 15.18 -3.42 -2.12
CA GLU A 89 14.90 -3.78 -3.51
C GLU A 89 15.96 -3.22 -4.45
N LYS A 90 16.28 -1.92 -4.34
CA LYS A 90 17.34 -1.28 -5.15
C LYS A 90 18.69 -1.96 -4.97
N ASN A 91 19.07 -2.24 -3.72
CA ASN A 91 20.34 -2.90 -3.42
C ASN A 91 20.38 -4.33 -3.97
N ALA A 92 19.27 -5.05 -3.93
CA ALA A 92 19.18 -6.41 -4.47
C ALA A 92 19.33 -6.42 -6.00
N ILE A 93 18.67 -5.48 -6.68
CA ILE A 93 18.80 -5.30 -8.14
C ILE A 93 20.25 -4.98 -8.51
N GLU A 94 20.88 -4.03 -7.82
CA GLU A 94 22.28 -3.65 -8.07
C GLU A 94 23.23 -4.83 -7.82
N SER A 95 23.08 -5.54 -6.71
CA SER A 95 23.89 -6.70 -6.38
C SER A 95 23.77 -7.78 -7.45
N MET A 96 22.54 -8.10 -7.87
CA MET A 96 22.30 -9.12 -8.90
C MET A 96 22.93 -8.72 -10.25
N GLY A 97 22.86 -7.44 -10.61
CA GLY A 97 23.50 -6.94 -11.84
C GLY A 97 25.03 -7.02 -11.79
N LEU A 98 25.64 -6.72 -10.63
CA LEU A 98 27.08 -6.88 -10.44
C LEU A 98 27.51 -8.34 -10.49
N ASP A 99 26.76 -9.22 -9.84
CA ASP A 99 27.03 -10.66 -9.81
C ASP A 99 26.92 -11.26 -11.22
N ASP A 100 25.90 -10.88 -12.00
CA ASP A 100 25.72 -11.32 -13.39
C ASP A 100 26.87 -10.83 -14.29
N GLN A 101 27.22 -9.54 -14.18
CA GLN A 101 28.34 -8.99 -14.96
C GLN A 101 29.66 -9.69 -14.65
N GLN A 102 29.91 -10.02 -13.39
CA GLN A 102 31.10 -10.78 -13.00
C GLN A 102 31.10 -12.18 -13.60
N CYS A 103 29.96 -12.88 -13.54
CA CYS A 103 29.79 -14.20 -14.15
C CYS A 103 30.07 -14.18 -15.66
N GLN A 104 29.53 -13.19 -16.38
CA GLN A 104 29.78 -13.03 -17.81
C GLN A 104 31.26 -12.80 -18.12
N ASN A 105 31.96 -12.00 -17.31
CA ASN A 105 33.39 -11.75 -17.48
C ASN A 105 34.20 -13.04 -17.26
N ASP A 106 33.92 -13.77 -16.18
CA ASP A 106 34.64 -14.99 -15.83
C ASP A 106 34.48 -16.07 -16.92
N VAL A 107 33.25 -16.29 -17.41
CA VAL A 107 32.97 -17.23 -18.51
C VAL A 107 33.63 -16.77 -19.81
N GLY A 108 33.62 -15.46 -20.09
CA GLY A 108 34.27 -14.88 -21.26
C GLY A 108 35.78 -15.08 -21.25
N GLU A 109 36.42 -14.89 -20.10
CA GLU A 109 37.86 -15.15 -19.90
C GLU A 109 38.19 -16.63 -20.08
N GLU A 110 37.39 -17.53 -19.50
CA GLU A 110 37.58 -18.99 -19.64
C GLU A 110 37.48 -19.43 -21.10
N LEU A 111 36.44 -18.98 -21.81
CA LEU A 111 36.23 -19.33 -23.22
C LEU A 111 37.35 -18.78 -24.12
N ASN A 112 37.77 -17.55 -23.90
CA ASN A 112 38.90 -16.94 -24.62
C ASN A 112 40.19 -17.73 -24.41
N GLY A 113 40.44 -18.22 -23.19
CA GLY A 113 41.57 -19.11 -22.88
C GLY A 113 41.52 -20.42 -23.68
N VAL A 114 40.35 -21.05 -23.79
CA VAL A 114 40.16 -22.27 -24.61
C VAL A 114 40.45 -21.99 -26.09
N VAL A 115 39.92 -20.90 -26.64
CA VAL A 115 40.14 -20.50 -28.04
C VAL A 115 41.63 -20.27 -28.32
N GLN A 116 42.32 -19.51 -27.47
CA GLN A 116 43.76 -19.24 -27.63
C GLN A 116 44.61 -20.53 -27.59
N ASN A 117 44.25 -21.48 -26.73
CA ASN A 117 44.92 -22.76 -26.66
C ASN A 117 44.72 -23.58 -27.94
N LEU A 118 43.51 -23.62 -28.50
CA LEU A 118 43.23 -24.30 -29.76
C LEU A 118 44.04 -23.69 -30.93
N MET A 119 44.03 -22.36 -31.05
CA MET A 119 44.76 -21.65 -32.11
C MET A 119 46.29 -21.84 -32.01
N SER A 120 46.81 -21.89 -30.78
CA SER A 120 48.22 -22.17 -30.52
C SER A 120 48.61 -23.60 -30.91
N ASN A 121 47.70 -24.56 -30.70
CA ASN A 121 47.88 -25.97 -31.06
C ASN A 121 47.76 -26.24 -32.57
N GLU A 122 46.93 -25.48 -33.29
CA GLU A 122 46.83 -25.56 -34.76
C GLU A 122 48.09 -25.03 -35.47
N THR A 123 48.72 -23.99 -34.92
CA THR A 123 49.94 -23.40 -35.50
C THR A 123 51.14 -24.37 -35.41
N GLN A 124 51.16 -25.28 -34.43
CA GLN A 124 52.17 -26.34 -34.28
C GLN A 124 51.94 -27.54 -35.22
N ASN A 125 50.79 -27.65 -35.89
CA ASN A 125 50.41 -28.82 -36.70
C ASN A 125 50.42 -28.60 -38.23
N THR A 126 50.96 -27.47 -38.71
CA THR A 126 51.16 -27.22 -40.16
C THR A 126 52.39 -27.94 -40.73
N LYS A 127 52.45 -29.26 -40.55
CA LYS A 127 53.27 -30.18 -41.37
C LYS A 127 52.55 -31.52 -41.57
N GLY A 128 51.27 -31.47 -41.89
CA GLY A 128 50.50 -32.66 -42.25
C GLY A 128 49.27 -32.30 -43.07
N LYS A 129 49.30 -32.60 -44.38
CA LYS A 129 48.13 -32.59 -45.26
C LYS A 129 47.04 -33.48 -44.66
N GLY A 130 45.86 -32.91 -44.41
CA GLY A 130 44.68 -33.66 -43.97
C GLY A 130 43.41 -32.91 -44.32
N LYS A 131 42.72 -33.38 -45.35
CA LYS A 131 41.44 -32.92 -45.89
C LYS A 131 40.29 -33.44 -45.04
N LEU A 132 39.25 -32.61 -44.79
CA LEU A 132 37.85 -32.90 -44.39
C LEU A 132 37.40 -31.73 -43.49
N SER A 133 36.17 -31.22 -43.48
CA SER A 133 34.91 -31.50 -44.14
C SER A 133 34.02 -30.30 -43.80
N SER A 134 33.32 -29.73 -44.78
CA SER A 134 32.26 -28.76 -44.54
C SER A 134 31.20 -29.38 -43.64
N ILE A 135 30.94 -28.77 -42.49
CA ILE A 135 29.66 -28.86 -41.79
C ILE A 135 29.26 -27.42 -41.50
N ASP A 136 28.38 -26.92 -42.37
CA ASP A 136 27.49 -25.82 -42.05
C ASP A 136 26.57 -26.32 -40.94
N GLN A 137 26.67 -25.71 -39.77
CA GLN A 137 25.65 -25.85 -38.74
C GLN A 137 25.19 -24.44 -38.42
N GLU A 138 24.12 -24.04 -39.10
CA GLU A 138 23.30 -22.89 -38.74
C GLU A 138 22.97 -23.01 -37.25
N LEU A 139 23.65 -22.19 -36.44
CA LEU A 139 23.19 -21.88 -35.10
C LEU A 139 21.99 -20.98 -35.28
N SER A 140 20.81 -21.57 -35.19
CA SER A 140 19.55 -20.85 -35.02
C SER A 140 19.66 -20.07 -33.71
N GLU A 141 20.02 -18.79 -33.80
CA GLU A 141 19.79 -17.79 -32.77
C GLU A 141 18.27 -17.71 -32.55
N SER A 142 17.76 -18.48 -31.59
CA SER A 142 16.44 -18.20 -31.02
C SER A 142 16.66 -17.09 -30.00
N GLU A 143 16.35 -15.86 -30.41
CA GLU A 143 16.21 -14.72 -29.52
C GLU A 143 15.18 -15.07 -28.44
N ASP A 144 15.63 -15.26 -27.21
CA ASP A 144 14.74 -15.32 -26.06
C ASP A 144 14.13 -13.93 -25.87
N GLU A 145 12.87 -13.83 -26.28
CA GLU A 145 11.98 -12.68 -26.15
C GLU A 145 11.82 -12.35 -24.66
N PHE A 146 12.62 -11.41 -24.15
CA PHE A 146 12.40 -10.81 -22.84
C PHE A 146 11.03 -10.11 -22.85
N HIS A 147 10.07 -10.66 -22.12
CA HIS A 147 8.85 -9.93 -21.81
C HIS A 147 9.21 -8.69 -20.99
N GLU A 148 9.17 -7.53 -21.64
CA GLU A 148 9.17 -6.21 -21.02
C GLU A 148 7.95 -6.13 -20.11
N ALA A 149 8.15 -6.38 -18.81
CA ALA A 149 7.13 -6.11 -17.81
C ALA A 149 6.99 -4.58 -17.73
N ASP A 150 5.96 -4.08 -18.43
CA ASP A 150 5.52 -2.70 -18.41
C ASP A 150 5.22 -2.27 -16.97
N LEU A 151 6.24 -1.79 -16.26
CA LEU A 151 6.14 -1.08 -15.00
C LEU A 151 5.72 0.37 -15.31
N THR A 152 4.53 0.54 -15.88
CA THR A 152 3.80 1.80 -15.82
C THR A 152 3.36 2.02 -14.38
N ILE A 153 4.30 2.49 -13.57
CA ILE A 153 4.01 3.13 -12.30
C ILE A 153 3.16 4.36 -12.65
N TYR A 154 1.85 4.26 -12.39
CA TYR A 154 0.94 5.40 -12.33
C TYR A 154 1.47 6.40 -11.29
N SER A 155 2.34 7.30 -11.73
CA SER A 155 2.58 8.59 -11.12
C SER A 155 1.89 9.61 -12.00
N SER A 156 0.65 9.99 -11.66
CA SER A 156 0.01 11.30 -11.88
C SER A 156 -1.49 11.15 -11.69
N GLU A 157 -2.01 11.58 -10.53
CA GLU A 157 -3.30 12.28 -10.38
C GLU A 157 -3.57 12.49 -8.88
N LEU A 158 -2.94 13.52 -8.33
CA LEU A 158 -3.43 14.25 -7.17
C LEU A 158 -3.44 15.73 -7.60
N ASP A 159 -4.54 16.12 -8.23
CA ASP A 159 -5.07 17.49 -8.16
C ASP A 159 -6.04 17.59 -6.97
#